data_AF-A0A2W1DIC0-F1
#
_entry.id   AF-A0A2W1DIC0-F1
#
_cell.length_a   1.000
_cell.length_b   1.000
_cell.length_c   1.000
_cell.angle_alpha   90.00
_cell.angle_beta   90.00
_cell.angle_gamma   90.00
#
_symmetry.space_group_name_H-M   'P 1'
#
loop_
_entity.id
_entity.type
_entity.pdbx_description
1 polymer ?
#
loop_
_entity_poly.entity_id
_entity_poly.type
_entity_poly.pdbx_seq_one_letter_code
_entity_poly.pdbx_strand_id
1 'polypeptide(L)'
;MKRNQKINVSHQEVILMSDQAVETLIDGVRSHMSVMFKICEAIAMLDMIGAFAQLVTVNNYTQPQLTDTLAIDAGRHPIKEKIMQTKFVPNDVYATQQTRFQIITGCNMSGKSTYVRSVALMTIMAQIGSYVPANYASFPILHQLFARLGMDDNIETNVSTFSAEMRDIAFILRNVDRHSLVIIDELGRGTSTRDGLAIALAIAEALVSSRALVWFATHFKDLATIMGERAGVQNLHLAVQVSSILTERV
;
A
#
# COMPACT_ATOMS: atom_id res chain seq x y z
N MET A 1 30.77 -40.91 51.73
CA MET A 1 31.61 -39.84 51.11
C MET A 1 32.26 -40.27 49.79
N LYS A 2 33.16 -41.27 49.73
CA LYS A 2 33.88 -41.64 48.48
C LYS A 2 32.99 -42.05 47.28
N ARG A 3 31.86 -42.74 47.51
CA ARG A 3 30.90 -43.11 46.45
C ARG A 3 30.21 -41.89 45.83
N ASN A 4 29.74 -40.94 46.63
CA ASN A 4 29.12 -39.70 46.13
C ASN A 4 30.13 -38.86 45.33
N GLN A 5 31.40 -38.85 45.76
CA GLN A 5 32.46 -38.15 45.05
C GLN A 5 32.75 -38.79 43.69
N LYS A 6 32.75 -40.13 43.58
CA LYS A 6 32.84 -40.84 42.30
C LYS A 6 31.64 -40.56 41.38
N ILE A 7 30.43 -40.53 41.94
CA ILE A 7 29.21 -40.21 41.18
C ILE A 7 29.31 -38.79 40.59
N ASN A 8 29.77 -37.82 41.39
CA ASN A 8 29.93 -36.44 40.92
C ASN A 8 31.00 -36.32 39.81
N VAL A 9 32.12 -37.04 39.92
CA VAL A 9 33.16 -37.05 38.88
C VAL A 9 32.63 -37.66 37.58
N SER A 10 31.96 -38.81 37.64
CA SER A 10 31.35 -39.42 36.46
C SER A 10 30.27 -38.53 35.84
N HIS A 11 29.49 -37.82 36.65
CA HIS A 11 28.50 -36.86 36.15
C HIS A 11 29.15 -35.68 35.41
N GLN A 12 30.25 -35.13 35.93
CA GLN A 12 31.00 -34.07 35.26
C GLN A 12 31.62 -34.54 33.94
N GLU A 13 32.14 -35.78 33.91
CA GLU A 13 32.70 -36.38 32.71
C GLU A 13 31.64 -36.57 31.62
N VAL A 14 30.44 -37.04 31.98
CA VAL A 14 29.29 -37.14 31.06
C VAL A 14 28.90 -35.78 30.48
N ILE A 15 28.88 -34.72 31.30
CA ILE A 15 28.59 -33.37 30.81
C ILE A 15 29.65 -32.90 29.82
N LEU A 16 30.93 -33.03 30.16
CA LEU A 16 32.05 -32.61 29.30
C LEU A 16 32.02 -33.35 27.95
N MET A 17 31.78 -34.65 27.96
CA MET A 17 31.64 -35.44 26.72
C MET A 17 30.42 -35.02 25.91
N SER A 18 29.33 -34.63 26.57
CA SER A 18 28.12 -34.14 25.90
C SER A 18 28.36 -32.79 25.24
N ASP A 19 29.01 -31.85 25.93
CA ASP A 19 29.36 -30.54 25.38
C ASP A 19 30.28 -30.68 24.16
N GLN A 20 31.30 -31.53 24.25
CA GLN A 20 32.20 -31.80 23.14
C GLN A 20 31.47 -32.42 21.93
N ALA A 21 30.50 -33.31 22.16
CA ALA A 21 29.68 -33.86 21.09
C ALA A 21 28.81 -32.78 20.43
N VAL A 22 28.22 -31.87 21.20
CA VAL A 22 27.44 -30.74 20.68
C VAL A 22 28.32 -29.78 19.88
N GLU A 23 29.50 -29.40 20.37
CA GLU A 23 30.43 -28.53 19.65
C GLU A 23 30.84 -29.14 18.31
N THR A 24 31.18 -30.42 18.29
CA THR A 24 31.54 -31.15 17.06
C THR A 24 30.38 -31.13 16.06
N LEU A 25 29.15 -31.27 16.55
CA LEU A 25 27.95 -31.27 15.70
C LEU A 25 27.66 -29.86 15.15
N ILE A 26 27.82 -28.82 15.96
CA ILE A 26 27.70 -27.42 15.54
C ILE A 26 28.74 -27.09 14.46
N ASP A 27 30.00 -27.49 14.65
CA ASP A 27 31.05 -27.25 13.66
C ASP A 27 30.81 -28.03 12.36
N GLY A 28 30.30 -29.27 12.47
CA GLY A 28 29.82 -30.04 11.31
C GLY A 28 28.71 -29.31 10.55
N VAL A 29 27.71 -28.76 11.24
CA VAL A 29 26.61 -27.99 10.63
C VAL A 29 27.10 -26.68 10.02
N ARG A 30 28.04 -25.98 10.65
CA ARG A 30 28.61 -24.71 10.15
C ARG A 30 29.19 -24.85 8.74
N SER A 31 29.83 -25.97 8.44
CA SER A 31 30.37 -26.24 7.10
C SER A 31 29.29 -26.29 6.00
N HIS A 32 28.02 -26.53 6.37
CA HIS A 32 26.88 -26.63 5.46
C HIS A 32 25.96 -25.40 5.50
N MET A 33 26.30 -24.37 6.29
CA MET A 33 25.41 -23.23 6.55
C MET A 33 24.99 -22.49 5.27
N SER A 34 25.90 -22.37 4.30
CA SER A 34 25.61 -21.75 2.99
C SER A 34 24.58 -22.53 2.18
N VAL A 35 24.61 -23.87 2.21
CA VAL A 35 23.64 -24.73 1.54
C VAL A 35 22.29 -24.67 2.25
N MET A 36 22.29 -24.64 3.59
CA MET A 36 21.07 -24.51 4.38
C MET A 36 20.34 -23.20 4.07
N PHE A 37 21.03 -22.07 3.98
CA PHE A 37 20.41 -20.80 3.58
C PHE A 37 19.76 -20.85 2.19
N LYS A 38 20.43 -21.48 1.21
CA LYS A 38 19.84 -21.68 -0.13
C LYS A 38 18.58 -22.54 -0.09
N ILE A 39 18.56 -23.59 0.74
CA ILE A 39 17.37 -24.42 0.93
C ILE A 39 16.25 -23.61 1.57
N CYS A 40 16.55 -22.81 2.60
CA CYS A 40 15.56 -21.93 3.23
C CYS A 40 14.97 -20.93 2.24
N GLU A 41 15.80 -20.28 1.40
CA GLU A 41 15.33 -19.37 0.36
C GLU A 41 14.44 -20.07 -0.67
N ALA A 42 14.81 -21.27 -1.11
CA ALA A 42 14.02 -22.05 -2.06
C ALA A 42 12.66 -22.46 -1.47
N ILE A 43 12.64 -22.92 -0.21
CA ILE A 43 11.39 -23.27 0.49
C ILE A 43 10.52 -22.03 0.70
N ALA A 44 11.11 -20.90 1.12
CA ALA A 44 10.37 -19.65 1.32
C ALA A 44 9.75 -19.13 0.02
N MET A 45 10.48 -19.22 -1.10
CA MET A 45 9.96 -18.83 -2.41
C MET A 45 8.83 -19.76 -2.88
N LEU A 46 8.97 -21.08 -2.66
CA LEU A 46 7.93 -22.05 -2.96
C LEU A 46 6.66 -21.80 -2.14
N ASP A 47 6.81 -21.54 -0.84
CA ASP A 47 5.70 -21.22 0.06
C ASP A 47 4.97 -19.94 -0.36
N MET A 48 5.72 -18.88 -0.70
CA MET A 48 5.16 -17.62 -1.20
C MET A 48 4.37 -17.80 -2.50
N ILE A 49 4.93 -18.50 -3.50
CA ILE A 49 4.23 -18.77 -4.77
C ILE A 49 3.01 -19.67 -4.54
N GLY A 50 3.13 -20.68 -3.68
CA GLY A 50 2.03 -21.55 -3.28
C GLY A 50 0.88 -20.77 -2.63
N ALA A 51 1.19 -19.83 -1.75
CA ALA A 51 0.21 -18.95 -1.13
C ALA A 51 -0.50 -18.04 -2.15
N PHE A 52 0.22 -17.51 -3.15
CA PHE A 52 -0.39 -16.74 -4.24
C PHE A 52 -1.31 -17.60 -5.11
N ALA A 53 -0.93 -18.85 -5.43
CA ALA A 53 -1.78 -19.76 -6.17
C ALA A 53 -3.06 -20.13 -5.38
N GLN A 54 -2.94 -20.37 -4.07
CA GLN A 54 -4.09 -20.62 -3.20
C GLN A 54 -5.04 -19.40 -3.14
N LEU A 55 -4.48 -18.18 -3.09
CA LEU A 55 -5.27 -16.94 -3.07
C LEU A 55 -6.23 -16.85 -4.26
N VAL A 56 -5.78 -17.20 -5.46
CA VAL A 56 -6.59 -17.16 -6.70
C VAL A 56 -7.59 -18.32 -6.78
N THR A 57 -7.31 -19.44 -6.12
CA THR A 57 -8.22 -20.59 -6.10
C THR A 57 -9.45 -20.30 -5.23
N VAL A 58 -9.26 -19.59 -4.12
CA VAL A 58 -10.33 -19.27 -3.16
C VAL A 58 -11.05 -17.96 -3.51
N ASN A 59 -10.37 -17.04 -4.21
CA ASN A 59 -10.86 -15.70 -4.47
C ASN A 59 -10.76 -15.36 -5.95
N ASN A 60 -11.72 -14.57 -6.45
CA ASN A 60 -11.72 -14.11 -7.84
C ASN A 60 -10.65 -13.03 -8.06
N TYR A 61 -9.38 -13.41 -8.16
CA TYR A 61 -8.25 -12.51 -8.41
C TYR A 61 -7.74 -12.76 -9.83
N THR A 62 -7.31 -11.71 -10.52
CA THR A 62 -6.87 -11.78 -11.92
C THR A 62 -5.37 -11.55 -12.02
N GLN A 63 -4.75 -12.13 -13.04
CA GLN A 63 -3.33 -11.93 -13.31
C GLN A 63 -3.13 -10.53 -13.89
N PRO A 64 -2.33 -9.65 -13.25
CA PRO A 64 -2.07 -8.33 -13.80
C PRO A 64 -1.15 -8.40 -15.02
N GLN A 65 -1.40 -7.54 -16.00
CA GLN A 65 -0.48 -7.31 -17.12
C GLN A 65 0.45 -6.14 -16.82
N LEU A 66 1.73 -6.25 -17.18
CA LEU A 66 2.67 -5.14 -17.10
C LEU A 66 2.69 -4.39 -18.45
N THR A 67 2.13 -3.19 -18.48
CA THR A 67 2.04 -2.34 -19.68
C THR A 67 2.27 -0.88 -19.30
N ASP A 68 2.34 0.06 -20.24
CA ASP A 68 2.52 1.48 -19.92
C ASP A 68 1.27 2.18 -19.33
N THR A 69 0.15 1.46 -19.18
CA THR A 69 -1.14 2.01 -18.75
C THR A 69 -1.61 1.37 -17.45
N LEU A 70 -2.06 2.22 -16.51
CA LEU A 70 -2.74 1.76 -15.31
C LEU A 70 -4.23 1.64 -15.64
N ALA A 71 -4.72 0.42 -15.76
CA ALA A 71 -6.12 0.12 -16.06
C ALA A 71 -6.61 -1.01 -15.15
N ILE A 72 -7.70 -0.80 -14.44
CA ILE A 72 -8.30 -1.77 -13.52
C ILE A 72 -9.80 -1.78 -13.79
N ASP A 73 -10.34 -2.95 -14.13
CA ASP A 73 -11.77 -3.19 -14.28
C ASP A 73 -12.31 -3.85 -13.00
N ALA A 74 -13.34 -3.25 -12.42
CA ALA A 74 -13.99 -3.72 -11.21
C ALA A 74 -13.01 -4.02 -10.05
N GLY A 75 -12.07 -3.10 -9.79
CA GLY A 75 -11.08 -3.22 -8.73
C GLY A 75 -11.70 -3.17 -7.33
N ARG A 76 -11.24 -4.05 -6.44
CA ARG A 76 -11.71 -4.15 -5.04
C ARG A 76 -10.55 -3.91 -4.08
N HIS A 77 -10.86 -3.40 -2.88
CA HIS A 77 -9.81 -3.18 -1.88
C HIS A 77 -9.41 -4.52 -1.23
N PRO A 78 -8.13 -4.97 -1.36
CA PRO A 78 -7.71 -6.32 -0.96
C PRO A 78 -8.04 -6.71 0.49
N ILE A 79 -7.93 -5.74 1.41
CA ILE A 79 -8.22 -5.95 2.83
C ILE A 79 -9.71 -5.75 3.15
N LYS A 80 -10.30 -4.60 2.78
CA LYS A 80 -11.68 -4.27 3.17
C LYS A 80 -12.72 -5.24 2.60
N GLU A 81 -12.51 -5.80 1.40
CA GLU A 81 -13.40 -6.80 0.84
C GLU A 81 -13.57 -8.03 1.75
N LYS A 82 -12.52 -8.40 2.51
CA LYS A 82 -12.54 -9.57 3.40
C LYS A 82 -13.14 -9.30 4.77
N ILE A 83 -13.07 -8.06 5.23
CA ILE A 83 -13.48 -7.68 6.59
C ILE A 83 -14.92 -7.15 6.60
N MET A 84 -15.35 -6.49 5.53
CA MET A 84 -16.70 -5.92 5.46
C MET A 84 -17.75 -7.03 5.37
N GLN A 85 -18.76 -6.95 6.23
CA GLN A 85 -19.93 -7.84 6.19
C GLN A 85 -20.83 -7.55 4.98
N THR A 86 -20.80 -6.32 4.48
CA THR A 86 -21.54 -5.88 3.30
C THR A 86 -20.70 -6.06 2.04
N LYS A 87 -21.37 -6.30 0.92
CA LYS A 87 -20.72 -6.47 -0.38
C LYS A 87 -19.91 -5.22 -0.74
N PHE A 88 -18.61 -5.38 -1.00
CA PHE A 88 -17.74 -4.30 -1.46
C PHE A 88 -18.14 -3.85 -2.88
N VAL A 89 -18.24 -2.54 -3.11
CA VAL A 89 -18.55 -1.97 -4.44
C VAL A 89 -17.25 -1.84 -5.23
N PRO A 90 -17.06 -2.59 -6.34
CA PRO A 90 -15.87 -2.49 -7.17
C PRO A 90 -15.82 -1.14 -7.90
N ASN A 91 -14.61 -0.65 -8.21
CA ASN A 91 -14.42 0.60 -8.94
C ASN A 91 -13.39 0.44 -10.06
N ASP A 92 -13.65 1.10 -11.18
CA ASP A 92 -12.74 1.13 -12.30
C ASP A 92 -11.66 2.19 -12.09
N VAL A 93 -10.47 1.95 -12.63
CA VAL A 93 -9.34 2.86 -12.56
C VAL A 93 -8.71 2.93 -13.94
N TYR A 94 -8.48 4.13 -14.45
CA TYR A 94 -7.81 4.32 -15.72
C TYR A 94 -6.90 5.54 -15.68
N ALA A 95 -5.63 5.35 -15.97
CA ALA A 95 -4.65 6.42 -16.07
C ALA A 95 -3.58 6.08 -17.12
N THR A 96 -3.34 7.03 -18.01
CA THR A 96 -2.27 7.03 -19.00
C THR A 96 -1.40 8.26 -18.80
N GLN A 97 -0.33 8.41 -19.56
CA GLN A 97 0.44 9.67 -19.58
C GLN A 97 -0.40 10.90 -19.96
N GLN A 98 -1.49 10.71 -20.72
CA GLN A 98 -2.45 11.76 -21.09
C GLN A 98 -3.51 12.03 -20.01
N THR A 99 -3.70 11.13 -19.05
CA THR A 99 -4.68 11.22 -17.94
C THR A 99 -4.00 10.84 -16.62
N ARG A 100 -2.82 11.41 -16.38
CA ARG A 100 -1.93 11.01 -15.29
C ARG A 100 -2.32 11.61 -13.93
N PHE A 101 -3.11 12.67 -13.91
CA PHE A 101 -3.47 13.38 -12.68
C PHE A 101 -4.98 13.27 -12.44
N GLN A 102 -5.37 12.51 -11.43
CA GLN A 102 -6.73 12.17 -11.10
C GLN A 102 -7.16 12.97 -9.86
N ILE A 103 -8.12 13.88 -9.99
CA ILE A 103 -8.69 14.61 -8.86
C ILE A 103 -9.95 13.92 -8.42
N ILE A 104 -9.99 13.45 -7.17
CA ILE A 104 -11.12 12.69 -6.63
C ILE A 104 -11.88 13.58 -5.66
N THR A 105 -13.12 13.90 -6.01
CA THR A 105 -14.06 14.65 -5.17
C THR A 105 -15.21 13.77 -4.67
N GLY A 106 -15.89 14.21 -3.61
CA GLY A 106 -17.02 13.49 -3.04
C GLY A 106 -17.23 13.83 -1.56
N CYS A 107 -18.41 13.53 -1.03
CA CYS A 107 -18.74 13.76 0.37
C CYS A 107 -17.81 13.00 1.34
N ASN A 108 -17.73 13.41 2.60
CA ASN A 108 -17.11 12.58 3.63
C ASN A 108 -17.77 11.19 3.64
N MET A 109 -16.98 10.14 3.91
CA MET A 109 -17.41 8.75 3.89
C MET A 109 -17.90 8.19 2.54
N SER A 110 -17.76 8.93 1.43
CA SER A 110 -18.10 8.42 0.08
C SER A 110 -17.12 7.35 -0.45
N GLY A 111 -16.09 7.00 0.32
CA GLY A 111 -15.10 6.00 -0.07
C GLY A 111 -13.83 6.54 -0.75
N LYS A 112 -13.60 7.85 -0.86
CA LYS A 112 -12.40 8.46 -1.49
C LYS A 112 -11.09 7.82 -1.04
N SER A 113 -10.84 7.83 0.28
CA SER A 113 -9.64 7.23 0.88
C SER A 113 -9.53 5.73 0.61
N THR A 114 -10.67 5.02 0.54
CA THR A 114 -10.69 3.59 0.23
C THR A 114 -10.33 3.35 -1.24
N TYR A 115 -10.85 4.16 -2.14
CA TYR A 115 -10.56 4.11 -3.57
C TYR A 115 -9.06 4.35 -3.83
N VAL A 116 -8.50 5.47 -3.36
CA VAL A 116 -7.07 5.78 -3.62
C VAL A 116 -6.11 4.77 -2.99
N ARG A 117 -6.43 4.26 -1.79
CA ARG A 117 -5.64 3.19 -1.15
C ARG A 117 -5.73 1.88 -1.91
N SER A 118 -6.87 1.56 -2.52
CA SER A 118 -7.01 0.35 -3.33
C SER A 118 -6.09 0.37 -4.55
N VAL A 119 -5.94 1.51 -5.23
CA VAL A 119 -5.00 1.69 -6.36
C VAL A 119 -3.56 1.41 -5.92
N ALA A 120 -3.15 2.02 -4.81
CA ALA A 120 -1.81 1.83 -4.25
C ALA A 120 -1.51 0.37 -3.89
N LEU A 121 -2.44 -0.28 -3.17
CA LEU A 121 -2.27 -1.68 -2.76
C LEU A 121 -2.23 -2.62 -3.96
N MET A 122 -3.12 -2.44 -4.94
CA MET A 122 -3.13 -3.28 -6.14
C MET A 122 -1.85 -3.10 -6.98
N THR A 123 -1.30 -1.88 -7.03
CA THR A 123 -0.02 -1.60 -7.68
C THR A 123 1.13 -2.37 -7.01
N ILE A 124 1.19 -2.35 -5.68
CA ILE A 124 2.18 -3.12 -4.90
C ILE A 124 2.01 -4.61 -5.18
N MET A 125 0.77 -5.12 -5.09
CA MET A 125 0.46 -6.53 -5.35
C MET A 125 0.92 -6.99 -6.74
N ALA A 126 0.69 -6.17 -7.78
CA ALA A 126 1.13 -6.50 -9.13
C ALA A 126 2.66 -6.56 -9.25
N GLN A 127 3.38 -5.61 -8.64
CA GLN A 127 4.85 -5.56 -8.73
C GLN A 127 5.59 -6.56 -7.82
N ILE A 128 4.95 -7.12 -6.79
CA ILE A 128 5.49 -8.28 -6.05
C ILE A 128 5.22 -9.62 -6.76
N GLY A 129 4.54 -9.61 -7.91
CA GLY A 129 4.19 -10.81 -8.67
C GLY A 129 2.92 -11.52 -8.18
N SER A 130 2.07 -10.85 -7.39
CA SER A 130 0.80 -11.39 -6.93
C SER A 130 -0.35 -11.06 -7.90
N TYR A 131 -1.43 -11.83 -7.79
CA TYR A 131 -2.68 -11.55 -8.48
C TYR A 131 -3.44 -10.44 -7.76
N VAL A 132 -4.31 -9.73 -8.47
CA VAL A 132 -5.04 -8.57 -7.90
C VAL A 132 -6.56 -8.79 -7.89
N PRO A 133 -7.29 -8.22 -6.92
CA PRO A 133 -8.75 -8.38 -6.78
C PRO A 133 -9.54 -7.52 -7.79
N ALA A 134 -9.43 -7.84 -9.08
CA ALA A 134 -10.09 -7.16 -10.18
C ALA A 134 -10.55 -8.18 -11.23
N ASN A 135 -11.40 -7.77 -12.17
CA ASN A 135 -11.74 -8.60 -13.33
C ASN A 135 -10.61 -8.57 -14.37
N TYR A 136 -10.10 -7.37 -14.62
CA TYR A 136 -8.94 -7.12 -15.47
C TYR A 136 -8.04 -6.10 -14.78
N ALA A 137 -6.73 -6.25 -14.92
CA ALA A 137 -5.80 -5.27 -14.41
C ALA A 137 -4.52 -5.20 -15.26
N SER A 138 -4.05 -3.97 -15.45
CA SER A 138 -2.81 -3.61 -16.11
C SER A 138 -2.13 -2.51 -15.30
N PHE A 139 -0.82 -2.62 -15.13
CA PHE A 139 -0.03 -1.65 -14.38
C PHE A 139 1.27 -1.29 -15.11
N PRO A 140 1.67 -0.01 -15.08
CA PRO A 140 3.03 0.39 -15.41
C PRO A 140 3.99 -0.01 -14.30
N ILE A 141 5.24 -0.24 -14.70
CA ILE A 141 6.33 -0.44 -13.75
C ILE A 141 6.64 0.91 -13.12
N LEU A 142 6.39 1.02 -11.82
CA LEU A 142 6.65 2.21 -11.02
C LEU A 142 7.85 1.95 -10.12
N HIS A 143 8.70 2.96 -9.97
CA HIS A 143 9.90 2.87 -9.13
C HIS A 143 9.64 3.33 -7.71
N GLN A 144 8.66 4.20 -7.53
CA GLN A 144 8.40 4.88 -6.26
C GLN A 144 6.89 5.03 -6.05
N LEU A 145 6.45 4.77 -4.81
CA LEU A 145 5.10 5.03 -4.36
C LEU A 145 5.16 6.00 -3.19
N PHE A 146 4.61 7.19 -3.40
CA PHE A 146 4.49 8.22 -2.39
C PHE A 146 3.04 8.27 -1.91
N ALA A 147 2.85 8.32 -0.60
CA ALA A 147 1.51 8.43 -0.03
C ALA A 147 1.50 9.46 1.10
N ARG A 148 0.69 10.50 0.95
CA ARG A 148 0.26 11.37 2.03
C ARG A 148 -1.21 11.08 2.32
N LEU A 149 -1.44 10.27 3.34
CA LEU A 149 -2.77 9.90 3.80
C LEU A 149 -3.11 10.73 5.03
N GLY A 150 -4.30 11.35 5.06
CA GLY A 150 -4.83 11.96 6.28
C GLY A 150 -4.72 10.99 7.45
N MET A 151 -4.02 11.40 8.50
CA MET A 151 -3.93 10.65 9.75
C MET A 151 -5.02 11.21 10.66
N ASP A 152 -5.92 10.34 11.10
CA ASP A 152 -6.66 10.59 12.33
C ASP A 152 -5.62 10.41 13.46
N ASP A 153 -5.25 11.53 14.08
CA ASP A 153 -4.54 11.63 15.36
C ASP A 153 -3.21 10.87 15.51
N ASN A 154 -2.11 11.51 15.10
CA ASN A 154 -0.79 11.24 15.68
C ASN A 154 -0.47 12.32 16.72
N ILE A 155 -0.66 11.98 18.00
CA ILE A 155 -0.39 12.84 19.16
C ILE A 155 1.12 12.89 19.50
N GLU A 156 1.97 12.08 18.85
CA GLU A 156 3.33 11.78 19.33
C GLU A 156 4.48 12.59 18.72
N THR A 157 4.24 13.74 18.09
CA THR A 157 5.33 14.62 17.65
C THR A 157 5.12 16.06 18.10
N ASN A 158 6.15 16.69 18.71
CA ASN A 158 6.21 18.10 19.11
C ASN A 158 6.16 19.10 17.92
N VAL A 159 5.49 18.74 16.83
CA VAL A 159 5.38 19.51 15.59
C VAL A 159 3.90 19.65 15.25
N SER A 160 3.48 20.82 14.77
CA SER A 160 2.08 21.00 14.33
C SER A 160 1.75 20.01 13.20
N THR A 161 0.52 19.51 13.19
CA THR A 161 0.01 18.58 12.15
C THR A 161 0.21 19.13 10.75
N PHE A 162 0.01 20.44 10.57
CA PHE A 162 0.26 21.14 9.32
C PHE A 162 1.75 21.17 8.92
N SER A 163 2.67 21.39 9.86
CA SER A 163 4.11 21.40 9.56
C SER A 163 4.63 20.00 9.20
N ALA A 164 4.13 18.96 9.86
CA ALA A 164 4.40 17.58 9.47
C ALA A 164 3.87 17.27 8.06
N GLU A 165 2.63 17.66 7.77
CA GLU A 165 2.01 17.53 6.45
C GLU A 165 2.83 18.22 5.34
N MET A 166 3.30 19.45 5.59
CA MET A 166 4.13 20.18 4.62
C MET A 166 5.51 19.55 4.43
N ARG A 167 6.08 18.93 5.48
CA ARG A 167 7.35 18.20 5.38
C ARG A 167 7.22 16.96 4.49
N ASP A 168 6.15 16.21 4.64
CA ASP A 168 5.86 15.04 3.81
C ASP A 168 5.71 15.46 2.34
N ILE A 169 4.93 16.51 2.06
CA ILE A 169 4.79 17.03 0.70
C ILE A 169 6.14 17.51 0.14
N ALA A 170 6.93 18.22 0.93
CA ALA A 170 8.25 18.68 0.47
C ALA A 170 9.16 17.50 0.10
N PHE A 171 9.09 16.39 0.85
CA PHE A 171 9.79 15.16 0.50
C PHE A 171 9.29 14.56 -0.81
N ILE A 172 7.96 14.46 -1.00
CA ILE A 172 7.35 13.95 -2.23
C ILE A 172 7.80 14.80 -3.43
N LEU A 173 7.62 16.11 -3.37
CA LEU A 173 7.95 17.02 -4.48
C LEU A 173 9.44 17.01 -4.87
N ARG A 174 10.34 16.73 -3.92
CA ARG A 174 11.78 16.66 -4.20
C ARG A 174 12.22 15.36 -4.89
N ASN A 175 11.48 14.27 -4.68
CA ASN A 175 11.87 12.95 -5.15
C ASN A 175 10.99 12.40 -6.27
N VAL A 176 9.81 12.98 -6.48
CA VAL A 176 8.86 12.52 -7.50
C VAL A 176 9.41 12.65 -8.92
N ASP A 177 9.24 11.59 -9.69
CA ASP A 177 9.59 11.53 -11.11
C ASP A 177 8.43 10.96 -11.95
N ARG A 178 8.64 10.83 -13.26
CA ARG A 178 7.62 10.28 -14.18
C ARG A 178 7.26 8.81 -13.95
N HIS A 179 8.08 8.07 -13.19
CA HIS A 179 7.89 6.66 -12.85
C HIS A 179 7.36 6.49 -11.42
N SER A 180 6.82 7.56 -10.85
CA SER A 180 6.25 7.60 -9.51
C SER A 180 4.73 7.49 -9.53
N LEU A 181 4.19 6.83 -8.52
CA LEU A 181 2.79 6.89 -8.12
C LEU A 181 2.64 7.74 -6.87
N VAL A 182 1.84 8.80 -6.93
CA VAL A 182 1.61 9.70 -5.80
C VAL A 182 0.15 9.63 -5.38
N ILE A 183 -0.09 9.33 -4.11
CA ILE A 183 -1.40 9.36 -3.49
C ILE A 183 -1.44 10.51 -2.49
N ILE A 184 -2.38 11.43 -2.66
CA ILE A 184 -2.64 12.52 -1.72
C ILE A 184 -4.10 12.43 -1.29
N ASP A 185 -4.32 12.37 0.02
CA ASP A 185 -5.65 12.29 0.62
C ASP A 185 -5.85 13.44 1.61
N GLU A 186 -6.75 14.36 1.25
CA GLU A 186 -7.22 15.47 2.08
C GLU A 186 -6.16 16.51 2.51
N LEU A 187 -5.29 16.90 1.58
CA LEU A 187 -4.27 17.92 1.82
C LEU A 187 -4.86 19.29 2.16
N GLY A 188 -4.25 19.98 3.14
CA GLY A 188 -4.52 21.39 3.43
C GLY A 188 -5.67 21.63 4.41
N ARG A 189 -6.08 20.60 5.16
CA ARG A 189 -7.12 20.70 6.20
C ARG A 189 -6.65 21.36 7.50
N GLY A 190 -5.34 21.41 7.75
CA GLY A 190 -4.75 21.92 9.00
C GLY A 190 -4.58 23.45 9.08
N THR A 191 -5.15 24.22 8.15
CA THR A 191 -4.98 25.69 8.07
C THR A 191 -6.26 26.39 7.58
N SER A 192 -6.22 27.71 7.39
CA SER A 192 -7.35 28.48 6.86
C SER A 192 -7.80 27.95 5.50
N THR A 193 -9.10 27.91 5.23
CA THR A 193 -9.64 27.32 3.99
C THR A 193 -9.04 27.92 2.72
N ARG A 194 -8.81 29.24 2.73
CA ARG A 194 -8.22 29.96 1.59
C ARG A 194 -6.75 29.62 1.41
N ASP A 195 -5.97 29.59 2.49
CA ASP A 195 -4.55 29.29 2.41
C ASP A 195 -4.33 27.80 2.09
N GLY A 196 -5.18 26.92 2.64
CA GLY A 196 -5.20 25.50 2.33
C GLY A 196 -5.49 25.21 0.87
N LEU A 197 -6.49 25.89 0.28
CA LEU A 197 -6.78 25.82 -1.15
C LEU A 197 -5.58 26.31 -1.99
N ALA A 198 -5.01 27.47 -1.65
CA ALA A 198 -3.88 28.05 -2.39
C ALA A 198 -2.66 27.11 -2.38
N ILE A 199 -2.34 26.54 -1.23
CA ILE A 199 -1.24 25.58 -1.06
C ILE A 199 -1.52 24.29 -1.84
N ALA A 200 -2.74 23.73 -1.72
CA ALA A 200 -3.12 22.54 -2.45
C ALA A 200 -3.06 22.74 -3.97
N LEU A 201 -3.46 23.91 -4.47
CA LEU A 201 -3.37 24.27 -5.88
C LEU A 201 -1.90 24.31 -6.34
N ALA A 202 -1.04 25.03 -5.63
CA ALA A 202 0.38 25.14 -5.98
C ALA A 202 1.08 23.77 -6.01
N ILE A 203 0.75 22.89 -5.05
CA ILE A 203 1.28 21.52 -4.99
C ILE A 203 0.74 20.67 -6.14
N ALA A 204 -0.55 20.78 -6.45
CA ALA A 204 -1.15 20.07 -7.57
C ALA A 204 -0.50 20.47 -8.90
N GLU A 205 -0.23 21.76 -9.13
CA GLU A 205 0.47 22.25 -10.33
C GLU A 205 1.91 21.71 -10.43
N ALA A 206 2.64 21.68 -9.32
CA ALA A 206 3.98 21.10 -9.27
C ALA A 206 3.97 19.60 -9.62
N LEU A 207 2.99 18.85 -9.10
CA LEU A 207 2.82 17.42 -9.38
C LEU A 207 2.37 17.14 -10.81
N VAL A 208 1.52 17.98 -11.42
CA VAL A 208 1.17 17.86 -12.84
C VAL A 208 2.41 17.98 -13.73
N SER A 209 3.37 18.83 -13.32
CA SER A 209 4.62 19.08 -14.02
C SER A 209 5.62 17.94 -13.92
N SER A 210 5.60 17.14 -12.84
CA SER A 210 6.50 15.97 -12.68
C SER A 210 6.19 14.81 -13.63
N ARG A 211 4.99 14.81 -14.22
CA ARG A 211 4.45 13.73 -15.07
C ARG A 211 4.30 12.38 -14.38
N ALA A 212 4.32 12.35 -13.05
CA ALA A 212 3.95 11.17 -12.26
C ALA A 212 2.47 10.81 -12.47
N LEU A 213 2.12 9.57 -12.12
CA LEU A 213 0.72 9.21 -11.91
C LEU A 213 0.29 9.69 -10.52
N VAL A 214 -0.80 10.45 -10.44
CA VAL A 214 -1.23 11.11 -9.20
C VAL A 214 -2.72 10.87 -8.95
N TRP A 215 -3.06 10.42 -7.75
CA TRP A 215 -4.43 10.42 -7.23
C TRP A 215 -4.51 11.44 -6.10
N PHE A 216 -5.23 12.52 -6.36
CA PHE A 216 -5.39 13.66 -5.46
C PHE A 216 -6.84 13.70 -4.96
N ALA A 217 -7.11 13.11 -3.80
CA ALA A 217 -8.41 13.19 -3.15
C ALA A 217 -8.53 14.49 -2.34
N THR A 218 -9.57 15.27 -2.62
CA THR A 218 -9.76 16.60 -2.02
C THR A 218 -11.22 16.90 -1.70
N HIS A 219 -11.42 17.84 -0.77
CA HIS A 219 -12.70 18.47 -0.46
C HIS A 219 -12.86 19.82 -1.13
N PHE A 220 -11.77 20.39 -1.66
CA PHE A 220 -11.78 21.65 -2.37
C PHE A 220 -12.35 21.45 -3.77
N LYS A 221 -13.65 21.73 -3.94
CA LYS A 221 -14.29 21.69 -5.26
C LYS A 221 -13.67 22.68 -6.24
N ASP A 222 -13.27 23.85 -5.76
CA ASP A 222 -12.62 24.88 -6.57
C ASP A 222 -11.29 24.38 -7.16
N LEU A 223 -10.55 23.53 -6.43
CA LEU A 223 -9.33 22.92 -6.94
C LEU A 223 -9.62 22.04 -8.17
N ALA A 224 -10.69 21.24 -8.13
CA ALA A 224 -11.10 20.41 -9.27
C ALA A 224 -11.50 21.28 -10.49
N THR A 225 -12.21 22.37 -10.25
CA THR A 225 -12.59 23.32 -11.31
C THR A 225 -11.36 23.95 -11.96
N ILE A 226 -10.44 24.52 -11.16
CA ILE A 226 -9.26 25.23 -11.67
C ILE A 226 -8.29 24.27 -12.37
N MET A 227 -8.05 23.10 -11.79
CA MET A 227 -7.11 22.13 -12.36
C MET A 227 -7.67 21.40 -13.58
N GLY A 228 -9.00 21.35 -13.75
CA GLY A 228 -9.66 20.68 -14.87
C GLY A 228 -9.29 21.23 -16.24
N GLU A 229 -8.79 22.46 -16.32
CA GLU A 229 -8.31 23.07 -17.56
C GLU A 229 -6.87 22.65 -17.94
N ARG A 230 -6.15 21.97 -17.04
CA ARG A 230 -4.75 21.57 -17.25
C ARG A 230 -4.66 20.26 -18.03
N ALA A 231 -3.77 20.20 -19.01
CA ALA A 231 -3.52 18.98 -19.79
C ALA A 231 -2.97 17.84 -18.92
N GLY A 232 -3.62 16.69 -18.94
CA GLY A 232 -3.26 15.55 -18.10
C GLY A 232 -4.14 15.35 -16.87
N VAL A 233 -5.00 16.33 -16.55
CA VAL A 233 -5.87 16.29 -15.38
C VAL A 233 -7.24 15.73 -15.73
N GLN A 234 -7.74 14.83 -14.89
CA GLN A 234 -9.08 14.26 -14.98
C GLN A 234 -9.80 14.40 -13.64
N ASN A 235 -11.03 14.91 -13.69
CA ASN A 235 -11.87 15.06 -12.51
C ASN A 235 -12.77 13.83 -12.37
N LEU A 236 -12.66 13.15 -11.22
CA LEU A 236 -13.47 12.02 -10.81
C LEU A 236 -14.35 12.41 -9.62
N HIS A 237 -15.54 11.82 -9.57
CA HIS A 237 -16.49 12.04 -8.48
C HIS A 237 -17.07 10.72 -8.00
N LEU A 238 -16.98 10.47 -6.69
CA LEU A 238 -17.65 9.33 -6.08
C LEU A 238 -19.09 9.71 -5.76
N ALA A 239 -20.02 9.11 -6.50
CA ALA A 239 -21.45 9.33 -6.32
C ALA A 239 -21.95 8.75 -4.99
N VAL A 240 -22.91 9.45 -4.37
CA VAL A 240 -23.64 8.96 -3.20
C VAL A 240 -25.05 8.59 -3.65
N GLN A 241 -25.39 7.31 -3.52
CA GLN A 241 -26.76 6.86 -3.77
C GLN A 241 -27.53 6.90 -2.45
N VAL A 242 -28.46 7.84 -2.32
CA VAL A 242 -29.40 7.86 -1.19
C VAL A 242 -30.53 6.90 -1.54
N SER A 243 -30.55 5.72 -0.94
CA SER A 243 -31.71 4.83 -1.02
C SER A 243 -32.86 5.49 -0.26
N SER A 244 -33.89 5.98 -0.96
CA SER A 244 -35.13 6.39 -0.32
C SER A 244 -35.76 5.16 0.32
N ILE A 245 -35.61 5.04 1.64
CA ILE A 245 -36.41 4.12 2.43
C ILE A 245 -37.86 4.53 2.19
N LEU A 246 -38.64 3.56 1.70
CA LEU A 246 -40.04 3.64 1.34
C LEU A 246 -40.81 4.54 2.31
N THR A 247 -41.33 5.65 1.80
CA THR A 247 -42.52 6.27 2.39
C THR A 247 -43.66 5.30 2.10
N GLU A 248 -43.96 4.42 3.07
CA GLU A 248 -45.21 3.69 3.07
C GLU A 248 -46.34 4.73 3.01
N ARG A 249 -46.98 4.79 1.84
CA ARG A 249 -48.28 5.40 1.67
C ARG A 249 -49.29 4.56 2.45
N VAL A 250 -50.03 5.21 3.34
CA VAL A 250 -51.44 4.87 3.58
C VAL A 250 -52.26 5.68 2.59
#